data_AF-A0A1J5RFQ8-F1
#
_entry.id   AF-A0A1J5RFQ8-F1
#
_cell.length_a   1.000
_cell.length_b   1.000
_cell.length_c   1.000
_cell.angle_alpha   90.00
_cell.angle_beta   90.00
_cell.angle_gamma   90.00
#
_symmetry.space_group_name_H-M   'P 1'
#
loop_
_entity.id
_entity.type
_entity.pdbx_description
1 polymer ?
#
loop_
_entity_poly.entity_id
_entity_poly.type
_entity_poly.pdbx_seq_one_letter_code
_entity_poly.pdbx_strand_id
1 'polypeptide(L)'
;MMVPGLACGGDLKGVWREYDDDTGNLAALIRIEKLPDGSYEGSIEKVFPLSGEDAGLVCERCPGSLHNHSLRGLRILSGMKRRSDLTFDGGEVLDPDDGKTYRCRIRLSDDGNTIEVTGYLGVNWIGQSEIWRRAK
;
A
#
# COMPACT_ATOMS: atom_id res chain seq x y z
N MET A 1 22.02 -1.02 -33.57
CA MET A 1 22.08 -2.14 -32.61
C MET A 1 21.66 -1.57 -31.26
N MET A 2 20.37 -1.63 -30.93
CA MET A 2 19.87 -1.17 -29.62
C MET A 2 19.95 -2.37 -28.68
N VAL A 3 20.77 -2.28 -27.64
CA VAL A 3 20.80 -3.28 -26.58
C VAL A 3 19.58 -2.98 -25.71
N PRO A 4 18.57 -3.87 -25.62
CA PRO A 4 17.49 -3.69 -24.66
C PRO A 4 18.12 -3.81 -23.28
N GLY A 5 18.17 -2.71 -22.54
CA GLY A 5 18.49 -2.77 -21.12
C GLY A 5 17.40 -3.61 -20.47
N LEU A 6 17.78 -4.75 -19.89
CA LEU A 6 16.90 -5.46 -18.97
C LEU A 6 16.59 -4.49 -17.83
N ALA A 7 15.41 -3.87 -17.86
CA ALA A 7 14.80 -3.39 -16.65
C ALA A 7 14.66 -4.62 -15.76
N CYS A 8 15.47 -4.71 -14.71
CA CYS A 8 15.27 -5.69 -13.67
C CYS A 8 13.97 -5.27 -12.97
N GLY A 9 12.82 -5.76 -13.47
CA GLY A 9 11.51 -5.39 -12.97
C GLY A 9 11.49 -5.50 -11.46
N GLY A 10 11.49 -4.35 -10.78
CA GLY A 10 11.70 -4.31 -9.34
C GLY A 10 10.64 -5.13 -8.60
N ASP A 11 10.98 -5.62 -7.41
CA ASP A 11 10.02 -6.34 -6.58
C ASP A 11 9.20 -5.37 -5.73
N LEU A 12 7.90 -5.61 -5.64
CA LEU A 12 7.01 -4.85 -4.76
C LEU A 12 7.31 -5.16 -3.29
N LYS A 13 7.90 -6.34 -3.02
CA LYS A 13 8.35 -6.73 -1.68
C LYS A 13 9.26 -5.67 -1.08
N GLY A 14 9.01 -5.31 0.17
CA GLY A 14 9.82 -4.33 0.90
C GLY A 14 8.99 -3.53 1.90
N VAL A 15 9.65 -2.56 2.53
CA VAL A 15 9.00 -1.60 3.42
C VAL A 15 8.83 -0.29 2.68
N TRP A 16 7.65 0.30 2.77
CA TRP A 16 7.23 1.49 2.06
C TRP A 16 6.79 2.56 3.06
N ARG A 17 7.13 3.81 2.78
CA ARG A 17 6.75 4.99 3.53
C ARG A 17 5.53 5.60 2.86
N GLU A 18 4.44 5.61 3.59
CA GLU A 18 3.21 6.30 3.25
C GLU A 18 3.19 7.64 4.00
N TYR A 19 2.68 8.66 3.33
CA TYR A 19 2.71 10.03 3.79
C TYR A 19 1.29 10.56 3.76
N ASP A 20 0.90 11.25 4.82
CA ASP A 20 -0.38 11.92 4.92
C ASP A 20 -0.45 13.05 3.87
N ASP A 21 -1.43 13.00 2.97
CA ASP A 21 -1.54 13.91 1.83
C ASP A 21 -1.84 15.36 2.26
N ASP A 22 -2.46 15.57 3.42
CA ASP A 22 -2.81 16.89 3.95
C ASP A 22 -1.60 17.60 4.59
N THR A 23 -0.77 16.85 5.32
CA THR A 23 0.33 17.39 6.14
C THR A 23 1.72 17.12 5.56
N GLY A 24 1.85 16.15 4.66
CA GLY A 24 3.12 15.68 4.09
C GLY A 24 4.02 14.94 5.08
N ASN A 25 3.53 14.65 6.29
CA ASN A 25 4.28 13.92 7.30
C ASN A 25 4.28 12.41 7.00
N LEU A 26 5.32 11.72 7.45
CA LEU A 26 5.34 10.26 7.41
C LEU A 26 4.20 9.75 8.31
N ALA A 27 3.26 9.01 7.74
CA ALA A 27 2.10 8.49 8.45
C ALA A 27 2.30 7.02 8.84
N ALA A 28 2.79 6.18 7.91
CA ALA A 28 3.09 4.78 8.20
C ALA A 28 4.32 4.20 7.49
N LEU A 29 4.87 3.13 8.06
CA LEU A 29 5.66 2.13 7.35
C LEU A 29 4.78 0.93 7.02
N ILE A 30 4.67 0.59 5.74
CA ILE A 30 3.92 -0.56 5.24
C ILE A 30 4.89 -1.62 4.75
N ARG A 31 4.82 -2.82 5.33
CA ARG A 31 5.58 -3.98 4.89
C ARG A 31 4.78 -4.76 3.88
N ILE A 32 5.29 -4.87 2.66
CA ILE A 32 4.72 -5.71 1.61
C ILE A 32 5.56 -6.98 1.46
N GLU A 33 4.87 -8.12 1.49
CA GLU A 33 5.46 -9.45 1.37
C GLU A 33 4.85 -10.22 0.21
N LYS A 34 5.64 -11.15 -0.35
CA LYS A 34 5.19 -12.06 -1.40
C LYS A 34 4.84 -13.40 -0.78
N LEU A 35 3.61 -13.85 -0.98
CA LEU A 35 3.10 -15.12 -0.49
C LEU A 35 3.56 -16.31 -1.35
N PRO A 36 3.49 -17.56 -0.84
CA PRO A 36 3.87 -18.75 -1.59
C PRO A 36 3.09 -18.95 -2.90
N ASP A 37 1.85 -18.44 -2.98
CA ASP A 37 1.02 -18.48 -4.18
C ASP A 37 1.39 -17.41 -5.22
N GLY A 38 2.40 -16.59 -4.92
CA GLY A 38 2.91 -15.52 -5.77
C GLY A 38 2.12 -14.21 -5.69
N SER A 39 1.04 -14.14 -4.90
CA SER A 39 0.37 -12.89 -4.58
C SER A 39 1.16 -12.08 -3.55
N TYR A 40 0.78 -10.82 -3.39
CA TYR A 40 1.38 -9.90 -2.43
C TYR A 40 0.33 -9.42 -1.44
N GLU A 41 0.74 -9.28 -0.19
CA GLU A 41 -0.04 -8.64 0.88
C GLU A 41 0.81 -7.61 1.61
N GLY A 42 0.15 -6.64 2.23
CA GLY A 42 0.81 -5.55 2.94
C GLY A 42 0.17 -5.28 4.28
N SER A 43 1.00 -5.07 5.29
CA SER A 43 0.57 -4.76 6.65
C SER A 43 1.29 -3.53 7.19
N ILE A 44 0.63 -2.80 8.07
CA ILE A 44 1.21 -1.63 8.73
C ILE A 44 2.25 -2.12 9.75
N GLU A 45 3.53 -1.87 9.47
CA GLU A 45 4.63 -2.20 10.37
C GLU A 45 4.75 -1.18 11.50
N LYS A 46 4.55 0.10 11.19
CA LYS A 46 4.63 1.21 12.15
C LYS A 46 3.73 2.35 11.74
N VAL A 47 3.09 2.98 12.72
CA VAL A 47 2.32 4.23 12.56
C VAL A 47 3.07 5.36 13.24
N PHE A 48 3.01 6.57 12.67
CA PHE A 48 3.58 7.80 13.20
C PHE A 48 2.47 8.82 13.39
N PRO A 49 1.90 8.94 14.61
CA PRO A 49 0.85 9.91 14.89
C PRO A 49 1.39 11.34 14.83
N LEU A 50 0.55 12.27 14.39
CA LEU A 50 0.91 13.68 14.19
C LEU A 50 1.21 14.45 15.48
N SER A 51 0.78 13.99 16.67
CA SER A 51 1.22 14.51 17.98
C SER A 51 0.70 13.69 19.16
N GLY A 52 1.58 13.36 20.11
CA GLY A 52 1.36 13.28 21.57
C GLY A 52 0.38 12.28 22.18
N GLU A 53 -0.62 11.80 21.45
CA GLU A 53 -1.63 10.87 21.96
C GLU A 53 -1.62 9.58 21.15
N ASP A 54 -1.99 8.48 21.80
CA ASP A 54 -2.30 7.17 21.18
C ASP A 54 -3.50 7.23 20.20
N ALA A 55 -3.94 8.44 19.83
CA ALA A 55 -4.95 8.73 18.82
C ALA A 55 -4.49 8.15 17.47
N GLY A 56 -5.22 7.15 16.98
CA GLY A 56 -4.91 6.47 15.72
C GLY A 56 -4.08 5.19 15.85
N LEU A 57 -3.95 4.58 17.05
CA LEU A 57 -3.38 3.24 17.15
C LEU A 57 -4.34 2.11 16.78
N VAL A 58 -5.63 2.42 16.60
CA VAL A 58 -6.68 1.45 16.30
C VAL A 58 -7.54 1.92 15.12
N CYS A 59 -8.10 0.97 14.36
CA CYS A 59 -9.03 1.30 13.28
C CYS A 59 -10.45 1.49 13.82
N GLU A 60 -10.81 2.71 14.19
CA GLU A 60 -12.15 3.02 14.72
C GLU A 60 -13.25 2.90 13.66
N ARG A 61 -12.94 3.13 12.39
CA ARG A 61 -13.93 3.10 11.30
C ARG A 61 -14.03 1.75 10.59
N CYS A 62 -13.09 0.84 10.84
CA CYS A 62 -13.13 -0.49 10.23
C CYS A 62 -14.34 -1.31 10.71
N PRO A 63 -14.97 -2.10 9.82
CA PRO A 63 -16.14 -2.89 10.15
C PRO A 63 -15.81 -4.19 10.91
N GLY A 64 -16.79 -4.70 11.65
CA GLY A 64 -16.76 -6.05 12.23
C GLY A 64 -15.61 -6.26 13.20
N SER A 65 -14.87 -7.36 13.01
CA SER A 65 -13.74 -7.74 13.88
C SER A 65 -12.52 -6.83 13.74
N LEU A 66 -12.52 -5.92 12.77
CA LEU A 66 -11.44 -4.95 12.56
C LEU A 66 -11.68 -3.64 13.32
N HIS A 67 -12.90 -3.42 13.84
CA HIS A 67 -13.22 -2.26 14.66
C HIS A 67 -12.39 -2.25 15.95
N ASN A 68 -11.74 -1.13 16.26
CA ASN A 68 -10.82 -0.96 17.40
C ASN A 68 -9.63 -1.94 17.42
N HIS A 69 -9.36 -2.62 16.30
CA HIS A 69 -8.15 -3.44 16.18
C HIS A 69 -6.94 -2.54 15.98
N SER A 70 -5.79 -2.92 16.54
CA SER A 70 -4.57 -2.13 16.35
C SER A 70 -4.23 -1.99 14.87
N LEU A 71 -3.89 -0.76 14.46
CA LEU A 71 -3.32 -0.49 13.14
C LEU A 71 -1.99 -1.21 12.98
N ARG A 72 -1.17 -1.34 14.03
CA ARG A 72 0.08 -2.11 13.94
C ARG A 72 -0.23 -3.58 13.64
N GLY A 73 0.34 -4.08 12.56
CA GLY A 73 0.12 -5.43 12.05
C GLY A 73 -1.19 -5.61 11.28
N LEU A 74 -2.03 -4.56 11.17
CA LEU A 74 -3.24 -4.62 10.36
C LEU A 74 -2.85 -4.82 8.90
N ARG A 75 -3.38 -5.89 8.30
CA ARG A 75 -3.24 -6.13 6.87
C ARG A 75 -4.16 -5.18 6.10
N ILE A 76 -3.55 -4.26 5.37
CA ILE A 76 -4.27 -3.28 4.55
C ILE A 76 -4.24 -3.61 3.06
N LEU A 77 -3.25 -4.35 2.57
CA LEU A 77 -3.16 -4.76 1.16
C LEU A 77 -3.31 -6.28 1.05
N SER A 78 -4.08 -6.76 0.09
CA SER A 78 -4.23 -8.20 -0.13
C SER A 78 -4.50 -8.58 -1.59
N GLY A 79 -4.14 -9.80 -1.98
CA GLY A 79 -4.49 -10.38 -3.28
C GLY A 79 -3.80 -9.74 -4.49
N MET A 80 -2.81 -8.86 -4.28
CA MET A 80 -2.12 -8.16 -5.34
C MET A 80 -1.31 -9.14 -6.19
N LYS A 81 -1.42 -9.07 -7.52
CA LYS A 81 -0.68 -9.95 -8.44
C LYS A 81 0.06 -9.14 -9.48
N ARG A 82 1.29 -9.54 -9.78
CA ARG A 82 2.08 -8.95 -10.86
C ARG A 82 1.36 -9.17 -12.20
N ARG A 83 1.15 -8.10 -12.95
CA ARG A 83 0.55 -8.09 -14.30
C ARG A 83 1.56 -7.75 -15.39
N SER A 84 2.56 -6.94 -15.06
CA SER A 84 3.70 -6.61 -15.91
C SER A 84 4.94 -6.38 -15.03
N ASP A 85 6.07 -6.01 -15.63
CA ASP A 85 7.32 -5.74 -14.92
C ASP A 85 7.18 -4.67 -13.83
N LEU A 86 6.26 -3.73 -14.01
CA LEU A 86 6.07 -2.57 -13.13
C LEU A 86 4.64 -2.42 -12.61
N THR A 87 3.70 -3.30 -12.95
CA THR A 87 2.29 -3.16 -12.55
C THR A 87 1.79 -4.39 -11.79
N PHE A 88 1.09 -4.13 -10.69
CA PHE A 88 0.41 -5.12 -9.85
C PHE A 88 -1.06 -4.75 -9.75
N ASP A 89 -1.96 -5.73 -9.89
CA ASP A 89 -3.42 -5.46 -9.97
C ASP A 89 -4.25 -6.69 -9.59
N GLY A 90 -5.53 -6.47 -9.32
CA GLY A 90 -6.53 -7.47 -8.98
C GLY A 90 -6.61 -7.79 -7.49
N GLY A 91 -5.95 -7.00 -6.65
CA GLY A 91 -6.09 -7.06 -5.20
C GLY A 91 -6.91 -5.90 -4.66
N GLU A 92 -6.84 -5.73 -3.35
CA GLU A 92 -7.64 -4.76 -2.60
C GLU A 92 -6.79 -4.03 -1.56
N VAL A 93 -7.22 -2.82 -1.22
CA VAL A 93 -6.66 -2.00 -0.15
C VAL A 93 -7.76 -1.61 0.84
N LEU A 94 -7.53 -1.83 2.14
CA LEU A 94 -8.34 -1.30 3.23
C LEU A 94 -7.78 0.07 3.61
N ASP A 95 -8.61 1.09 3.52
CA ASP A 95 -8.35 2.42 4.06
C ASP A 95 -8.78 2.45 5.55
N PRO A 96 -7.86 2.57 6.51
CA PRO A 96 -8.20 2.63 7.92
C PRO A 96 -8.95 3.91 8.32
N ASP A 97 -8.79 4.99 7.55
CA ASP A 97 -9.38 6.29 7.84
C ASP A 97 -10.85 6.35 7.52
N ASP A 98 -11.35 5.53 6.60
CA ASP A 98 -12.79 5.43 6.33
C ASP A 98 -13.37 4.03 6.54
N GLY A 99 -12.50 3.06 6.83
CA GLY A 99 -12.84 1.67 7.12
C GLY A 99 -13.27 0.87 5.90
N LYS A 100 -13.13 1.39 4.67
CA LYS A 100 -13.62 0.74 3.46
C LYS A 100 -12.50 0.03 2.72
N THR A 101 -12.88 -1.04 2.03
CA THR A 101 -12.00 -1.78 1.13
C THR A 101 -12.26 -1.37 -0.32
N TYR A 102 -11.20 -1.04 -1.04
CA TYR A 102 -11.20 -0.62 -2.43
C TYR A 102 -10.43 -1.61 -3.29
N ARG A 103 -10.76 -1.70 -4.58
CA ARG A 103 -9.88 -2.40 -5.54
C ARG A 103 -8.58 -1.63 -5.65
N CYS A 104 -7.47 -2.34 -5.75
CA CYS A 104 -6.15 -1.74 -5.73
C CYS A 104 -5.33 -2.10 -6.98
N ARG A 105 -4.69 -1.07 -7.56
CA ARG A 105 -3.63 -1.20 -8.54
C ARG A 105 -2.39 -0.50 -7.99
N ILE A 106 -1.23 -1.12 -8.18
CA ILE A 106 0.06 -0.55 -7.81
C ILE A 106 0.96 -0.46 -9.05
N ARG A 107 1.56 0.70 -9.29
CA ARG A 107 2.64 0.87 -10.27
C ARG A 107 3.96 1.14 -9.55
N LEU A 108 5.00 0.39 -9.91
CA LEU A 108 6.36 0.56 -9.43
C LEU A 108 7.14 1.43 -10.42
N SER A 109 7.92 2.38 -9.92
CA SER A 109 8.82 3.17 -10.76
C SER A 109 9.96 2.32 -11.33
N ASP A 110 10.53 2.74 -12.45
CA ASP A 110 11.66 2.05 -13.10
C ASP A 110 12.88 1.88 -12.19
N ASP A 111 13.12 2.85 -11.30
CA ASP A 111 14.21 2.81 -10.31
C ASP A 111 13.88 1.95 -9.07
N GLY A 112 12.65 1.45 -8.99
CA GLY A 112 12.15 0.62 -7.89
C GLY A 112 11.95 1.36 -6.57
N ASN A 113 12.12 2.68 -6.50
CA ASN A 113 12.12 3.43 -5.23
C ASN A 113 10.78 4.07 -4.87
N THR A 114 9.82 4.10 -5.79
CA THR A 114 8.49 4.66 -5.54
C THR A 114 7.41 3.75 -6.08
N ILE A 115 6.27 3.75 -5.41
CA ILE A 115 5.05 3.14 -5.95
C ILE A 115 3.91 4.14 -5.94
N GLU A 116 3.10 4.09 -6.98
CA GLU A 116 1.78 4.71 -7.03
C GLU A 116 0.76 3.65 -6.61
N VAL A 117 0.07 3.85 -5.49
CA VAL A 117 -0.98 2.98 -4.97
C VAL A 117 -2.32 3.63 -5.29
N THR A 118 -3.16 2.97 -6.09
CA THR A 118 -4.45 3.52 -6.53
C THR A 118 -5.60 2.65 -6.05
N GLY A 119 -6.43 3.20 -5.16
CA GLY A 119 -7.70 2.61 -4.71
C GLY A 119 -8.86 3.09 -5.57
N TYR A 120 -9.72 2.21 -6.08
CA TYR A 120 -10.84 2.58 -6.95
C TYR A 120 -12.10 1.71 -6.75
N LEU A 121 -13.25 2.26 -7.13
CA LEU A 121 -14.55 1.56 -7.08
C LEU A 121 -14.96 0.99 -8.44
N GLY A 122 -14.95 -0.34 -8.59
CA GLY A 122 -15.54 -1.03 -9.73
C GLY A 122 -14.73 -0.95 -11.04
N VAL A 123 -15.39 -0.61 -12.16
CA VAL A 123 -14.79 -0.54 -13.51
C VAL A 123 -14.47 0.89 -13.97
N ASN A 124 -15.00 1.89 -13.28
CA ASN A 124 -14.70 3.29 -13.53
C ASN A 124 -13.45 3.65 -12.73
N TRP A 125 -12.48 4.36 -13.33
CA TRP A 125 -11.26 4.81 -12.64
C TRP A 125 -11.51 5.99 -11.69
N ILE A 126 -12.69 6.02 -11.06
CA ILE A 126 -12.97 6.94 -9.96
C ILE A 126 -12.29 6.33 -8.75
N GLY A 127 -11.13 6.89 -8.43
CA GLY A 127 -10.24 6.40 -7.39
C GLY A 127 -9.29 7.49 -6.93
N GLN A 128 -8.57 7.22 -5.84
CA GLN A 128 -7.53 8.07 -5.29
C GLN A 128 -6.19 7.36 -5.44
N SER A 129 -5.15 8.14 -5.67
CA SER A 129 -3.79 7.64 -5.87
C SER A 129 -2.85 8.30 -4.88
N GLU A 130 -2.06 7.49 -4.20
CA GLU A 130 -1.03 7.91 -3.26
C GLU A 130 0.35 7.48 -3.77
N ILE A 131 1.38 8.26 -3.41
CA ILE A 131 2.76 7.92 -3.74
C ILE A 131 3.51 7.47 -2.48
N TRP A 132 3.87 6.19 -2.44
CA TRP A 132 4.70 5.67 -1.36
C TRP A 132 6.16 5.56 -1.79
N ARG A 133 7.06 5.77 -0.84
CA ARG A 133 8.52 5.74 -1.09
C ARG A 133 9.15 4.56 -0.38
N ARG A 134 10.05 3.84 -1.06
CA ARG A 134 10.75 2.72 -0.44
C ARG A 134 11.54 3.19 0.79
N ALA A 135 11.37 2.49 1.91
CA ALA A 135 12.23 2.67 3.07
C ALA A 135 13.62 2.10 2.75
N LYS A 136 14.64 2.95 2.86
CA LYS A 136 16.04 2.54 2.79
C LYS A 136 16.46 1.84 4.07
#